data_AF-M1BGZ3-F1
#
_entry.id   AF-M1BGZ3-F1
#
_cell.length_a   1.000
_cell.length_b   1.000
_cell.length_c   1.000
_cell.angle_alpha   90.00
_cell.angle_beta   90.00
_cell.angle_gamma   90.00
#
_symmetry.space_group_name_H-M   'P 1'
#
loop_
_entity.id
_entity.type
_entity.pdbx_description
1 polymer ?
#
loop_
_entity_poly.entity_id
_entity_poly.type
_entity_poly.pdbx_seq_one_letter_code
_entity_poly.pdbx_strand_id
1 'polypeptide(L)'
;MSLVHGTLATILSIYSISQTSFQILDFSIKNSTFQEMILEYSIAYFLVDLLHYLILHPSDILFIAHHLATLYVFLTCRFIVHHGGVTVISLLVLAEITSPLQNIWSLARYRRIDTPMASELYDKLSPIFYMLYSLVRGILGPLFVYKMGLAFASGKGDGVICRAMWMSWMVVIVSAILVSILWVMNLWVDLFRERQRKLLKKCN
;
A
#
# COMPACT_ATOMS: atom_id res chain seq x y z
N MET A 1 6.93 -3.36 6.51
CA MET A 1 7.02 -2.03 5.86
C MET A 1 8.00 -1.14 6.57
N SER A 2 9.06 -0.73 5.88
CA SER A 2 10.17 0.07 6.40
C SER A 2 9.97 1.54 6.07
N LEU A 3 10.31 2.42 7.02
CA LEU A 3 10.30 3.87 6.85
C LEU A 3 11.16 4.31 5.67
N VAL A 4 12.35 3.73 5.51
CA VAL A 4 13.32 4.11 4.48
C VAL A 4 12.82 3.67 3.10
N HIS A 5 12.38 2.41 3.00
CA HIS A 5 11.87 1.87 1.74
C HIS A 5 10.67 2.66 1.24
N GLY A 6 9.63 2.78 2.07
CA GLY A 6 8.38 3.43 1.67
C GLY A 6 8.59 4.88 1.25
N THR A 7 9.44 5.62 1.97
CA THR A 7 9.75 7.01 1.65
C THR A 7 10.46 7.14 0.29
N LEU A 8 11.54 6.38 0.08
CA LEU A 8 12.29 6.44 -1.17
C LEU A 8 11.47 5.94 -2.36
N ALA A 9 10.77 4.82 -2.19
CA ALA A 9 9.90 4.25 -3.22
C ALA A 9 8.82 5.24 -3.64
N THR A 10 8.19 5.94 -2.68
CA THR A 10 7.19 6.97 -2.95
C THR A 10 7.80 8.14 -3.73
N ILE A 11 8.92 8.69 -3.27
CA ILE A 11 9.57 9.85 -3.91
C ILE A 11 9.98 9.52 -5.35
N LEU A 12 10.67 8.40 -5.55
CA LEU A 12 11.13 7.96 -6.87
C LEU A 12 9.96 7.68 -7.82
N SER A 13 8.88 7.07 -7.31
CA SER A 13 7.69 6.81 -8.10
C SER A 13 6.96 8.09 -8.51
N ILE A 14 6.79 9.05 -7.59
CA ILE A 14 6.20 10.36 -7.91
C ILE A 14 7.03 11.08 -8.97
N TYR A 15 8.37 11.05 -8.84
CA TYR A 15 9.26 11.62 -9.84
C TYR A 15 9.12 10.91 -11.19
N SER A 16 9.09 9.57 -11.23
CA SER A 16 8.89 8.83 -12.48
C SER A 16 7.56 9.15 -13.15
N ILE A 17 6.48 9.30 -12.36
CA ILE A 17 5.15 9.60 -12.88
C ILE A 17 5.12 11.03 -13.44
N SER A 18 5.75 12.00 -12.78
CA SER A 18 5.76 13.39 -13.26
C SER A 18 6.53 13.60 -14.55
N GLN A 19 7.53 12.75 -14.84
CA GLN A 19 8.26 12.75 -16.11
C GLN A 19 7.49 12.06 -17.25
N THR A 20 6.45 11.29 -16.94
CA THR A 20 5.62 10.62 -17.94
C THR A 20 4.43 11.52 -18.27
N SER A 21 4.18 11.82 -19.55
CA SER A 21 2.99 12.57 -19.96
C SER A 21 1.72 11.98 -19.32
N PHE A 22 0.79 12.83 -18.87
CA PHE A 22 -0.37 12.54 -18.00
C PHE A 22 -1.36 11.47 -18.49
N GLN A 23 -1.04 10.70 -19.53
CA GLN A 23 -1.70 9.44 -19.88
C GLN A 23 -1.34 8.33 -18.89
N ILE A 24 -1.58 8.56 -17.59
CA ILE A 24 -1.32 7.67 -16.44
C ILE A 24 -1.98 6.27 -16.60
N LEU A 25 -2.92 6.15 -17.55
CA LEU A 25 -3.75 4.98 -17.79
C LEU A 25 -3.54 4.38 -19.19
N ASP A 26 -2.37 4.59 -19.82
CA ASP A 26 -1.99 3.80 -20.98
C ASP A 26 -1.13 2.59 -20.57
N PHE A 27 -1.81 1.45 -20.49
CA PHE A 27 -1.28 0.17 -20.02
C PHE A 27 -0.45 -0.55 -21.08
N SER A 28 -0.48 -0.05 -22.32
CA SER A 28 0.28 -0.57 -23.45
C SER A 28 1.71 -0.03 -23.50
N ILE A 29 2.04 0.93 -22.63
CA ILE A 29 3.37 1.56 -22.60
C ILE A 29 4.37 0.61 -21.94
N LYS A 30 5.49 0.41 -22.65
CA LYS A 30 6.63 -0.36 -22.16
C LYS A 30 7.24 0.33 -20.95
N ASN A 31 7.63 -0.47 -19.96
CA ASN A 31 8.28 0.05 -18.76
C ASN A 31 9.57 0.79 -19.14
N SER A 32 9.73 2.01 -18.62
CA SER A 32 11.00 2.71 -18.75
C SER A 32 12.05 2.07 -17.83
N THR A 33 13.33 2.23 -18.18
CA THR A 33 14.44 1.74 -17.33
C THR A 33 14.35 2.26 -15.90
N PHE A 34 13.86 3.50 -15.72
CA PHE A 34 13.68 4.08 -14.39
C PHE A 34 12.53 3.43 -13.62
N GLN A 35 11.41 3.11 -14.28
CA GLN A 35 10.31 2.36 -13.67
C GLN A 35 10.72 0.94 -13.30
N GLU A 36 11.49 0.27 -14.17
CA GLU A 36 12.03 -1.06 -13.88
C GLU A 36 12.97 -1.05 -12.67
N MET A 37 13.83 -0.03 -12.55
CA MET A 37 14.70 0.15 -11.38
C MET A 37 13.90 0.35 -10.09
N ILE A 38 12.83 1.15 -10.12
CA ILE A 38 11.93 1.33 -8.96
C ILE A 38 11.27 0.00 -8.58
N LEU A 39 10.78 -0.77 -9.56
CA LEU A 39 10.20 -2.09 -9.32
C LEU A 39 11.24 -3.06 -8.71
N GLU A 40 12.46 -3.10 -9.23
CA GLU A 40 13.54 -3.94 -8.72
C GLU A 40 13.94 -3.56 -7.28
N TYR A 41 14.04 -2.25 -6.99
CA TYR A 41 14.27 -1.74 -5.65
C TYR A 41 13.19 -2.23 -4.66
N SER A 42 11.92 -2.14 -5.06
CA SER A 42 10.82 -2.65 -4.25
C SER A 42 10.78 -4.17 -4.16
N ILE A 43 11.04 -4.91 -5.24
CA ILE A 43 11.12 -6.37 -5.21
C ILE A 43 12.20 -6.82 -4.22
N ALA A 44 13.39 -6.24 -4.27
CA ALA A 44 14.48 -6.58 -3.36
C ALA A 44 14.09 -6.36 -1.89
N TYR A 45 13.47 -5.21 -1.59
CA TYR A 45 12.97 -4.93 -0.24
C TYR A 45 11.90 -5.95 0.21
N PHE A 46 10.87 -6.18 -0.60
CA PHE A 46 9.77 -7.07 -0.26
C PHE A 46 10.23 -8.52 -0.09
N LEU A 47 11.25 -8.97 -0.83
CA LEU A 47 11.86 -10.29 -0.65
C LEU A 47 12.56 -10.40 0.72
N VAL A 48 13.36 -9.41 1.09
CA VAL A 48 14.05 -9.40 2.39
C VAL A 48 13.04 -9.31 3.54
N ASP A 49 12.03 -8.45 3.44
CA ASP A 49 10.99 -8.32 4.46
C ASP A 49 10.16 -9.61 4.57
N LEU A 50 9.85 -10.27 3.44
CA LEU A 50 9.18 -11.58 3.44
C LEU A 50 10.02 -12.66 4.15
N LEU A 51 11.32 -12.74 3.87
CA LEU A 51 12.22 -13.68 4.56
C LEU A 51 12.27 -13.40 6.06
N HIS A 52 12.30 -12.12 6.45
CA HIS A 52 12.23 -11.71 7.85
C HIS A 52 10.95 -12.22 8.52
N TYR A 53 9.77 -12.05 7.92
CA TYR A 53 8.52 -12.59 8.47
C TYR A 53 8.51 -14.11 8.53
N LEU A 54 8.96 -14.80 7.47
CA LEU A 54 8.95 -16.27 7.45
C LEU A 54 9.84 -16.89 8.53
N ILE A 55 10.96 -16.25 8.87
CA ILE A 55 11.93 -16.76 9.83
C ILE A 55 11.62 -16.30 11.26
N LEU A 56 11.29 -15.02 11.45
CA LEU A 56 11.18 -14.42 12.79
C LEU A 56 9.74 -14.26 13.28
N HIS A 57 8.77 -14.13 12.37
CA HIS A 57 7.37 -13.85 12.68
C HIS A 57 6.39 -14.70 11.83
N PRO A 58 6.52 -16.04 11.81
CA PRO A 58 5.76 -16.90 10.88
C PRO A 58 4.24 -16.89 11.12
N SER A 59 3.81 -16.47 12.31
CA SER A 59 2.40 -16.36 12.67
C SER A 59 1.70 -15.14 12.04
N ASP A 60 2.45 -14.19 11.47
CA ASP A 60 1.90 -12.97 10.85
C ASP A 60 1.45 -13.24 9.40
N ILE A 61 0.53 -14.21 9.25
CA ILE A 61 0.04 -14.73 7.96
C ILE A 61 -0.47 -13.61 7.05
N LEU A 62 -1.15 -12.61 7.61
CA LEU A 62 -1.67 -11.48 6.84
C LEU A 62 -0.56 -10.67 6.16
N PHE A 63 0.53 -10.40 6.88
CA PHE A 63 1.68 -9.67 6.34
C PHE A 63 2.43 -10.52 5.32
N ILE A 64 2.63 -11.81 5.59
CA ILE A 64 3.26 -12.75 4.66
C ILE A 64 2.46 -12.80 3.35
N ALA A 65 1.14 -13.00 3.44
CA ALA A 65 0.25 -13.04 2.28
C ALA A 65 0.26 -11.71 1.50
N HIS A 66 0.29 -10.57 2.21
CA HIS A 66 0.41 -9.26 1.58
C HIS A 66 1.73 -9.11 0.80
N HIS A 67 2.86 -9.55 1.36
CA HIS A 67 4.16 -9.46 0.69
C HIS A 67 4.21 -10.36 -0.54
N LEU A 68 3.69 -11.59 -0.44
CA LEU A 68 3.56 -12.50 -1.57
C LEU A 68 2.69 -11.91 -2.69
N ALA A 69 1.55 -11.32 -2.34
CA ALA A 69 0.67 -10.66 -3.28
C ALA A 69 1.34 -9.47 -4.00
N THR A 70 2.04 -8.61 -3.26
CA THR A 70 2.76 -7.48 -3.84
C THR A 70 3.92 -7.95 -4.73
N LEU A 71 4.71 -8.93 -4.27
CA LEU A 71 5.77 -9.54 -5.08
C LEU A 71 5.24 -10.16 -6.35
N TYR A 72 4.11 -10.86 -6.30
CA TYR A 72 3.47 -11.41 -7.48
C TYR A 72 3.20 -10.32 -8.54
N VAL A 73 2.56 -9.22 -8.16
CA VAL A 73 2.28 -8.11 -9.10
C VAL A 73 3.57 -7.47 -9.62
N PHE A 74 4.56 -7.25 -8.76
CA PHE A 74 5.82 -6.60 -9.18
C PHE A 74 6.66 -7.49 -10.10
N LEU A 75 6.86 -8.76 -9.73
CA LEU A 75 7.64 -9.71 -10.52
C LEU A 75 7.00 -9.94 -11.89
N THR A 76 5.68 -10.11 -11.95
CA THR A 76 4.97 -10.33 -13.22
C THR A 76 5.00 -9.07 -14.09
N CYS A 77 4.83 -7.88 -13.52
CA CYS A 77 4.97 -6.62 -14.28
C CYS A 77 6.40 -6.42 -14.81
N ARG A 78 7.42 -6.69 -13.97
CA ARG A 78 8.83 -6.46 -14.30
C ARG A 78 9.43 -7.48 -15.26
N PHE A 79 9.18 -8.77 -15.05
CA PHE A 79 9.91 -9.87 -15.70
C PHE A 79 9.08 -10.72 -16.66
N ILE A 80 7.76 -10.52 -16.72
CA ILE A 80 6.89 -11.27 -17.64
C ILE A 80 6.25 -10.33 -18.65
N VAL A 81 5.59 -9.28 -18.17
CA VAL A 81 4.78 -8.39 -19.01
C VAL A 81 5.62 -7.25 -19.60
N HIS A 82 6.56 -6.69 -18.84
CA HIS A 82 7.39 -5.54 -19.23
C HIS A 82 6.62 -4.26 -19.60
N HIS A 83 5.33 -4.19 -19.26
CA HIS A 83 4.42 -3.07 -19.52
C HIS A 83 3.57 -2.79 -18.28
N GLY A 84 2.97 -1.59 -18.22
CA GLY A 84 2.10 -1.18 -17.12
C GLY A 84 2.84 -0.70 -15.86
N GLY A 85 4.15 -0.48 -15.95
CA GLY A 85 5.01 -0.04 -14.86
C GLY A 85 4.50 1.24 -14.20
N VAL A 86 4.12 2.26 -14.99
CA VAL A 86 3.50 3.52 -14.51
C VAL A 86 2.32 3.25 -13.57
N THR A 87 1.45 2.31 -13.93
CA THR A 87 0.29 1.96 -13.09
C THR A 87 0.72 1.30 -11.80
N VAL A 88 1.61 0.31 -11.88
CA VAL A 88 2.07 -0.44 -10.71
C VAL A 88 2.82 0.49 -9.73
N ILE A 89 3.66 1.40 -10.23
CA ILE A 89 4.32 2.39 -9.37
C ILE A 89 3.35 3.45 -8.83
N SER A 90 2.24 3.73 -9.53
CA SER A 90 1.19 4.62 -9.00
C SER A 90 0.45 3.96 -7.82
N LEU A 91 0.19 2.66 -7.90
CA LEU A 91 -0.32 1.88 -6.77
C LEU A 91 0.67 1.83 -5.62
N LEU A 92 1.98 1.71 -5.92
CA LEU A 92 3.04 1.78 -4.92
C LEU A 92 3.03 3.12 -4.19
N VAL A 93 2.85 4.24 -4.89
CA VAL A 93 2.67 5.56 -4.24
C VAL A 93 1.47 5.56 -3.31
N LEU A 94 0.30 5.09 -3.76
CA LEU A 94 -0.91 5.04 -2.92
C LEU A 94 -0.74 4.13 -1.70
N ALA A 95 0.03 3.05 -1.83
CA ALA A 95 0.37 2.19 -0.72
C ALA A 95 1.34 2.88 0.25
N GLU A 96 2.43 3.45 -0.24
CA GLU A 96 3.57 3.85 0.57
C GLU A 96 3.55 5.29 1.07
N ILE A 97 2.73 6.18 0.50
CA ILE A 97 2.64 7.59 0.94
C ILE A 97 2.20 7.73 2.40
N THR A 98 1.48 6.73 2.91
CA THR A 98 1.04 6.67 4.31
C THR A 98 2.04 5.96 5.22
N SER A 99 3.07 5.28 4.67
CA SER A 99 4.01 4.45 5.40
C SER A 99 4.85 5.19 6.44
N PRO A 100 5.36 6.41 6.22
CA PRO A 100 6.11 7.12 7.25
C PRO A 100 5.27 7.34 8.51
N LEU A 101 4.04 7.82 8.31
CA LEU A 101 3.09 8.06 9.39
C LEU A 101 2.65 6.76 10.06
N GLN A 102 2.38 5.72 9.26
CA GLN A 102 2.02 4.39 9.76
C GLN A 102 3.10 3.78 10.64
N ASN A 103 4.38 3.91 10.25
CA ASN A 103 5.51 3.39 11.02
C ASN A 103 5.67 4.09 12.37
N ILE A 104 5.63 5.44 12.37
CA ILE A 104 5.70 6.23 13.61
C ILE A 104 4.52 5.89 14.52
N TRP A 105 3.32 5.80 13.97
CA TRP A 105 2.12 5.41 14.70
C TRP A 105 2.22 4.00 15.27
N SER A 106 2.73 3.04 14.50
CA SER A 106 2.90 1.65 14.94
C SER A 106 3.92 1.53 16.08
N LEU A 107 5.04 2.27 15.99
CA LEU A 107 6.04 2.31 17.05
C LEU A 107 5.49 2.96 18.33
N ALA A 108 4.75 4.06 18.20
CA ALA A 108 4.07 4.72 19.32
C ALA A 108 3.03 3.78 19.97
N ARG A 109 2.28 3.03 19.16
CA ARG A 109 1.33 2.00 19.63
C ARG A 109 2.04 0.89 20.42
N TYR A 110 3.17 0.39 19.91
CA TYR A 110 3.93 -0.68 20.54
C TYR A 110 4.48 -0.24 21.90
N ARG A 111 5.05 0.97 21.98
CA ARG A 111 5.66 1.52 23.20
C ARG A 111 4.68 2.27 24.10
N ARG A 112 3.38 2.22 23.79
CA ARG A 112 2.33 2.98 24.48
C ARG A 112 2.29 2.73 25.99
N ILE A 113 2.52 1.49 26.40
CA ILE A 113 2.51 1.09 27.82
C ILE A 113 3.83 1.39 28.54
N ASP A 114 4.91 1.59 27.79
CA ASP A 114 6.26 1.74 28.34
C ASP A 114 6.57 3.19 28.75
N THR A 115 6.03 4.18 28.02
CA THR A 115 6.34 5.59 28.26
C THR A 115 5.13 6.50 28.07
N PRO A 116 4.96 7.55 28.91
CA PRO A 116 3.88 8.54 28.75
C PRO A 116 3.96 9.26 27.40
N MET A 117 5.17 9.58 26.93
CA MET A 117 5.41 10.23 25.64
C MET A 117 4.86 9.40 24.47
N ALA A 118 5.12 8.08 24.45
CA ALA A 118 4.60 7.21 23.40
C ALA A 118 3.07 7.12 23.42
N SER A 119 2.46 7.13 24.61
CA SER A 119 1.01 7.15 24.74
C SER A 119 0.41 8.45 24.22
N GLU A 120 1.00 9.60 24.55
CA GLU A 120 0.53 10.89 24.06
C GLU A 120 0.66 10.99 22.53
N LEU A 121 1.81 10.55 22.00
CA LEU A 121 2.05 10.51 20.56
C LEU A 121 1.05 9.60 19.87
N TYR A 122 0.79 8.39 20.38
CA TYR A 122 -0.21 7.48 19.84
C TYR A 122 -1.61 8.11 19.83
N ASP A 123 -2.05 8.71 20.93
CA ASP A 123 -3.39 9.29 21.07
C ASP A 123 -3.60 10.47 20.10
N LYS A 124 -2.56 11.30 19.87
CA LYS A 124 -2.57 12.41 18.91
C LYS A 124 -2.50 11.93 17.45
N LEU A 125 -1.63 10.96 17.18
CA LEU A 125 -1.32 10.54 15.81
C LEU A 125 -2.39 9.61 15.24
N SER A 126 -3.06 8.81 16.07
CA SER A 126 -4.10 7.87 15.64
C SER A 126 -5.19 8.50 14.74
N PRO A 127 -5.89 9.58 15.14
CA PRO A 127 -6.91 10.17 14.27
C PRO A 127 -6.33 10.72 12.96
N ILE A 128 -5.13 11.32 12.99
CA ILE A 128 -4.47 11.87 11.79
C ILE A 128 -4.13 10.74 10.83
N PHE A 129 -3.51 9.68 11.34
CA PHE A 129 -3.17 8.49 10.58
C PHE A 129 -4.41 7.85 9.98
N TYR A 130 -5.46 7.61 10.77
CA TYR A 130 -6.65 6.94 10.29
C TYR A 130 -7.36 7.75 9.21
N MET A 131 -7.46 9.08 9.33
CA MET A 131 -8.04 9.91 8.28
C MET A 131 -7.23 9.86 6.99
N LEU A 132 -5.91 10.03 7.07
CA LEU A 132 -5.04 9.99 5.89
C LEU A 132 -5.09 8.61 5.22
N TYR A 133 -5.05 7.55 6.01
CA TYR A 133 -5.13 6.18 5.53
C TYR A 133 -6.49 5.88 4.88
N SER A 134 -7.60 6.30 5.52
CA SER A 134 -8.94 6.20 4.95
C SER A 134 -9.07 6.97 3.64
N LEU A 135 -8.50 8.16 3.53
CA LEU A 135 -8.52 8.95 2.29
C LEU A 135 -7.73 8.26 1.18
N VAL A 136 -6.47 7.94 1.43
CA VAL A 136 -5.57 7.40 0.40
C VAL A 136 -5.98 5.99 0.02
N ARG A 137 -6.13 5.09 0.98
CA ARG A 137 -6.39 3.67 0.69
C ARG A 137 -7.87 3.31 0.60
N GLY A 138 -8.74 4.07 1.26
CA GLY A 138 -10.19 3.85 1.25
C GLY A 138 -10.95 4.64 0.19
N ILE A 139 -10.36 5.69 -0.40
CA ILE A 139 -11.00 6.48 -1.46
C ILE A 139 -10.13 6.51 -2.72
N LEU A 140 -8.90 7.03 -2.65
CA LEU A 140 -8.05 7.20 -3.83
C LEU A 140 -7.66 5.85 -4.45
N GLY A 141 -7.31 4.85 -3.62
CA GLY A 141 -7.03 3.48 -4.04
C GLY A 141 -8.17 2.85 -4.85
N PRO A 142 -9.39 2.73 -4.31
CA PRO A 142 -10.55 2.22 -5.03
C PRO A 142 -10.84 2.97 -6.33
N LEU A 143 -10.78 4.31 -6.31
CA LEU A 143 -11.02 5.13 -7.50
C LEU A 143 -9.97 4.85 -8.59
N PHE A 144 -8.71 4.71 -8.21
CA PHE A 144 -7.62 4.38 -9.13
C PHE A 144 -7.83 2.99 -9.74
N VAL A 145 -8.11 1.98 -8.92
CA VAL A 145 -8.30 0.60 -9.37
C VAL A 145 -9.55 0.45 -10.23
N TYR A 146 -10.62 1.19 -9.94
CA TYR A 146 -11.79 1.25 -10.80
C TYR A 146 -11.45 1.79 -12.20
N LYS A 147 -10.73 2.92 -12.27
CA LYS A 147 -10.27 3.50 -13.55
C LYS A 147 -9.32 2.55 -14.29
N MET A 148 -8.44 1.86 -13.56
CA MET A 148 -7.56 0.83 -14.09
C MET A 148 -8.34 -0.32 -14.72
N GLY A 149 -9.35 -0.84 -14.02
CA GLY A 149 -10.22 -1.90 -14.54
C GLY A 149 -10.98 -1.49 -15.81
N LEU A 150 -11.53 -0.27 -15.84
CA LEU A 150 -12.20 0.26 -17.03
C LEU A 150 -11.25 0.38 -18.23
N ALA A 151 -10.02 0.82 -18.00
CA ALA A 151 -9.04 0.95 -19.07
C ALA A 151 -8.60 -0.41 -19.63
N PHE A 152 -8.38 -1.41 -18.78
CA PHE A 152 -8.15 -2.79 -19.24
C PHE A 152 -9.34 -3.35 -20.02
N ALA A 153 -10.57 -3.15 -19.52
CA ALA A 153 -11.78 -3.61 -20.18
C ALA A 153 -12.04 -2.91 -21.53
N SER A 154 -11.56 -1.67 -21.71
CA SER A 154 -11.70 -0.92 -22.96
C SER A 154 -10.80 -1.43 -24.10
N GLY A 155 -9.98 -2.45 -23.87
CA GLY A 155 -9.08 -3.02 -24.88
C GLY A 155 -7.80 -2.23 -25.08
N LYS A 156 -7.54 -1.16 -24.29
CA LYS A 156 -6.32 -0.35 -24.36
C LYS A 156 -5.02 -1.12 -24.04
N GLY A 157 -5.11 -2.37 -23.57
CA GLY A 157 -3.99 -3.27 -23.36
C GLY A 157 -4.04 -4.57 -24.17
N ASP A 158 -5.02 -4.72 -25.08
CA ASP A 158 -5.17 -5.92 -25.88
C ASP A 158 -3.95 -6.08 -26.81
N GLY A 159 -3.36 -7.29 -26.83
CA GLY A 159 -2.15 -7.61 -27.58
C GLY A 159 -0.83 -7.36 -26.84
N VAL A 160 -0.84 -6.64 -25.72
CA VAL A 160 0.37 -6.37 -24.90
C VAL A 160 0.32 -7.10 -23.56
N ILE A 161 -0.81 -7.02 -22.85
CA ILE A 161 -1.02 -7.70 -21.58
C ILE A 161 -2.16 -8.71 -21.76
N CYS A 162 -1.86 -10.01 -21.60
CA CYS A 162 -2.89 -11.02 -21.77
C CYS A 162 -4.01 -10.84 -20.73
N ARG A 163 -5.24 -11.17 -21.13
CA ARG A 163 -6.43 -10.89 -20.28
C ARG A 163 -6.36 -11.58 -18.92
N ALA A 164 -5.81 -12.80 -18.88
CA ALA A 164 -5.63 -13.53 -17.63
C ALA A 164 -4.71 -12.80 -16.64
N MET A 165 -3.66 -12.12 -17.13
CA MET A 165 -2.68 -11.45 -16.27
C MET A 165 -3.22 -10.18 -15.63
N TRP A 166 -3.85 -9.30 -16.40
CA TRP A 166 -4.41 -8.10 -15.76
C TRP A 166 -5.60 -8.43 -14.87
N MET A 167 -6.41 -9.45 -15.23
CA MET A 167 -7.49 -9.93 -14.37
C MET A 167 -6.97 -10.48 -13.04
N SER A 168 -5.87 -11.23 -13.04
CA SER A 168 -5.26 -11.71 -11.80
C SER A 168 -4.71 -10.56 -10.95
N TRP A 169 -4.08 -9.55 -11.56
CA TRP A 169 -3.67 -8.34 -10.86
C TRP A 169 -4.85 -7.62 -10.21
N MET A 170 -5.95 -7.45 -10.95
CA MET A 170 -7.17 -6.82 -10.43
C MET A 170 -7.70 -7.55 -9.20
N VAL A 171 -7.78 -8.88 -9.25
CA VAL A 171 -8.25 -9.69 -8.10
C VAL A 171 -7.35 -9.47 -6.88
N VAL A 172 -6.04 -9.52 -7.06
CA VAL A 172 -5.07 -9.33 -5.97
C VAL A 172 -5.18 -7.93 -5.36
N ILE A 173 -5.20 -6.90 -6.22
CA ILE A 173 -5.20 -5.50 -5.79
C ILE A 173 -6.52 -5.12 -5.11
N VAL A 174 -7.66 -5.54 -5.68
CA VAL A 174 -8.99 -5.30 -5.07
C VAL A 174 -9.07 -5.98 -3.70
N SER A 175 -8.60 -7.23 -3.60
CA SER A 175 -8.58 -7.95 -2.32
C SER A 175 -7.72 -7.23 -1.27
N ALA A 176 -6.54 -6.76 -1.66
CA ALA A 176 -5.65 -6.01 -0.76
C ALA A 176 -6.30 -4.70 -0.27
N ILE A 177 -7.00 -3.98 -1.16
CA ILE A 177 -7.73 -2.75 -0.80
C ILE A 177 -8.88 -3.05 0.16
N LEU A 178 -9.69 -4.08 -0.09
CA LEU A 178 -10.80 -4.44 0.79
C LEU A 178 -10.31 -4.80 2.19
N VAL A 179 -9.26 -5.61 2.29
CA VAL A 179 -8.62 -5.95 3.56
C VAL A 179 -8.06 -4.71 4.26
N SER A 180 -7.42 -3.80 3.50
CA SER A 180 -6.93 -2.52 4.00
C SER A 180 -8.05 -1.64 4.58
N ILE A 181 -9.22 -1.61 3.94
CA ILE A 181 -10.39 -0.86 4.40
C ILE A 181 -10.95 -1.49 5.69
N LEU A 182 -11.12 -2.81 5.72
CA LEU A 182 -11.59 -3.51 6.92
C LEU A 182 -10.66 -3.26 8.11
N TRP A 183 -9.35 -3.29 7.89
CA TRP A 183 -8.34 -3.05 8.91
C TRP A 183 -8.47 -1.63 9.51
N VAL A 184 -8.54 -0.59 8.69
CA VAL A 184 -8.66 0.79 9.21
C VAL A 184 -10.03 1.05 9.83
N MET A 185 -11.10 0.43 9.34
CA MET A 185 -12.42 0.50 9.98
C MET A 185 -12.38 -0.09 11.39
N ASN A 186 -11.70 -1.23 11.59
CA ASN A 186 -11.54 -1.81 12.92
C ASN A 186 -10.77 -0.87 13.86
N LEU A 187 -9.72 -0.20 13.37
CA LEU A 187 -8.96 0.80 14.14
C LEU A 187 -9.81 2.01 14.56
N TRP A 188 -10.67 2.51 13.66
CA TRP A 188 -11.63 3.56 13.99
C TRP A 188 -12.58 3.12 15.11
N VAL A 189 -13.16 1.92 14.97
CA VAL A 189 -14.07 1.35 15.97
C VAL A 189 -13.39 1.23 17.34
N ASP A 190 -12.16 0.72 17.37
CA ASP A 190 -11.39 0.58 18.61
C ASP A 190 -11.10 1.94 19.27
N LEU A 191 -10.73 2.96 18.48
CA LEU A 191 -10.50 4.32 18.98
C LEU A 191 -11.76 4.95 19.56
N PHE A 192 -12.91 4.82 18.88
CA PHE A 192 -14.18 5.35 19.40
C PHE A 192 -14.61 4.63 20.68
N ARG A 193 -14.49 3.30 20.74
CA ARG A 193 -14.76 2.52 21.96
C ARG A 193 -13.86 2.94 23.12
N GLU A 194 -12.57 3.18 22.87
CA GLU A 194 -11.64 3.63 23.90
C GLU A 194 -12.01 5.03 24.43
N ARG A 195 -12.34 5.96 23.54
CA ARG A 195 -12.77 7.33 23.91
C ARG A 195 -14.07 7.31 24.72
N GLN A 196 -15.06 6.51 24.31
CA GLN A 196 -16.30 6.39 25.08
C GLN A 196 -16.08 5.81 26.48
N ARG A 197 -15.24 4.77 26.63
CA ARG A 197 -14.88 4.23 27.95
C ARG A 197 -14.18 5.27 28.83
N LYS A 198 -13.30 6.08 28.25
CA LYS A 198 -12.62 7.19 28.97
C LYS A 198 -13.61 8.28 29.41
N LEU A 199 -14.62 8.59 28.61
CA LEU A 199 -15.66 9.56 28.97
C LEU A 199 -16.55 9.04 30.11
N LEU A 200 -17.02 7.79 30.03
CA LEU A 200 -17.84 7.17 31.08
C LEU A 200 -17.11 7.13 32.44
N LYS A 201 -15.80 6.83 32.44
CA LYS A 201 -14.97 6.86 33.66
C LYS A 201 -14.76 8.25 34.26
N LYS A 202 -15.00 9.33 33.51
CA LYS A 202 -14.91 10.71 34.04
C LYS A 202 -16.23 11.21 34.61
N CYS A 203 -17.34 10.57 34.27
CA CYS A 203 -18.68 10.92 34.75
C CYS A 203 -19.09 10.19 36.04
N ASN A 204 -18.42 9.09 36.37
CA ASN A 204 -18.53 8.36 37.64
C ASN A 204 -17.41 8.77 38.59
#